data_AF-A8CAF0-F1
#
_entry.id   AF-A8CAF0-F1
#
_cell.length_a   1.000
_cell.length_b   1.000
_cell.length_c   1.000
_cell.angle_alpha   90.00
_cell.angle_beta   90.00
_cell.angle_gamma   90.00
#
_symmetry.space_group_name_H-M   'P 1'
#
loop_
_entity.id
_entity.type
_entity.pdbx_description
1 polymer ?
#
loop_
_entity_poly.entity_id
_entity_poly.type
_entity_poly.pdbx_seq_one_letter_code
_entity_poly.pdbx_strand_id
1 'polypeptide(L)' 'MKIAWIFASLALFCTFYISQAEERVTCPCPRIYLPVCGSDDVTYSNKCEFECAAKSARGRSMNLSIRWEGRCDGDLW' A
#
# COMPACT_ATOMS: atom_id res chain seq x y z
N MET A 1 20.39 -32.85 27.06
CA MET A 1 21.19 -31.63 26.79
C MET A 1 21.35 -31.29 25.29
N LYS A 2 20.33 -31.57 24.44
CA LYS A 2 20.31 -31.17 23.00
C LYS A 2 19.16 -30.21 22.66
N ILE A 3 18.30 -29.95 23.64
CA ILE A 3 17.03 -29.23 23.49
C ILE A 3 17.23 -27.71 23.67
N ALA A 4 18.23 -27.28 24.45
CA ALA A 4 18.53 -25.87 24.70
C ALA A 4 18.93 -25.08 23.43
N TRP A 5 19.47 -25.74 22.41
CA TRP A 5 19.92 -25.12 21.16
C TRP A 5 18.77 -24.84 20.18
N ILE A 6 17.67 -25.59 20.27
CA ILE A 6 16.47 -25.42 19.43
C ILE A 6 15.69 -24.17 19.86
N PHE A 7 15.72 -23.83 21.15
CA PHE A 7 15.10 -22.62 21.68
C PHE A 7 15.92 -21.36 21.41
N ALA A 8 17.25 -21.48 21.37
CA ALA A 8 18.13 -20.39 20.96
C ALA A 8 17.97 -20.03 19.46
N SER A 9 17.68 -21.00 18.60
CA SER A 9 17.40 -20.74 17.17
C SER A 9 16.03 -20.13 16.93
N LEU A 10 15.00 -20.49 17.70
CA LEU A 10 13.64 -19.92 17.62
C LEU A 10 13.59 -18.43 17.99
N ALA A 11 14.41 -18.00 18.96
CA ALA A 11 14.52 -16.59 19.34
C ALA A 11 15.19 -15.74 18.23
N LEU A 12 16.25 -16.27 17.59
CA LEU A 12 16.91 -15.65 16.43
C LEU A 12 16.00 -15.66 15.19
N PHE A 13 15.20 -16.71 15.02
CA PHE A 13 14.18 -16.80 13.97
C PHE A 13 13.07 -15.78 14.19
N CYS A 14 12.58 -15.59 15.41
CA CYS A 14 11.62 -14.53 15.73
C CYS A 14 12.16 -13.14 15.43
N THR A 15 13.41 -12.84 15.83
CA THR A 15 14.01 -11.53 15.55
C THR A 15 14.30 -11.30 14.07
N PHE A 16 14.58 -12.37 13.30
CA PHE A 16 14.72 -12.29 11.85
C PHE A 16 13.36 -12.06 11.17
N TYR A 17 12.30 -12.77 11.59
CA TYR A 17 10.95 -12.62 11.06
C TYR A 17 10.33 -11.24 11.31
N ILE A 18 10.67 -10.56 12.41
CA ILE A 18 10.10 -9.24 12.76
C ILE A 18 10.67 -8.10 11.89
N SER A 19 11.74 -8.34 11.11
CA SER A 19 12.42 -7.29 10.33
C SER A 19 11.73 -6.87 9.01
N GLN A 20 10.61 -7.49 8.63
CA GLN A 20 9.82 -7.09 7.45
C GLN A 20 8.94 -5.86 7.76
N ALA A 21 9.55 -4.79 8.26
CA ALA A 21 8.90 -3.52 8.49
C ALA A 21 8.79 -2.75 7.16
N GLU A 22 7.66 -2.96 6.50
CA GLU A 22 6.95 -2.04 5.61
C GLU A 22 7.78 -0.92 4.96
N GLU A 23 8.13 -1.13 3.69
CA GLU A 23 8.62 -0.08 2.79
C GLU A 23 7.54 1.02 2.71
N ARG A 24 7.65 2.04 3.56
CA ARG A 24 6.82 3.24 3.44
C ARG A 24 7.21 3.97 2.16
N VAL A 25 6.44 3.73 1.11
CA VAL A 25 6.55 4.46 -0.15
C VAL A 25 6.35 5.94 0.15
N THR A 26 7.41 6.73 0.05
CA THR A 26 7.32 8.19 0.15
C THR A 26 6.76 8.71 -1.17
N CYS A 27 5.65 9.45 -1.11
CA CYS A 27 4.95 9.94 -2.29
C CYS A 27 4.84 11.45 -2.27
N PRO A 28 5.81 12.17 -2.85
CA PRO A 28 5.74 13.62 -2.98
C PRO A 28 4.73 13.98 -4.08
N CYS A 29 3.50 14.29 -3.69
CA CYS A 29 2.45 14.74 -4.61
C CYS A 29 2.01 16.18 -4.33
N PRO A 30 1.67 16.95 -5.37
CA PRO A 30 1.09 18.28 -5.17
C PRO A 30 -0.28 18.18 -4.50
N ARG A 31 -0.65 19.20 -3.74
CA ARG A 31 -1.96 19.32 -3.07
C ARG A 31 -3.03 19.90 -4.01
N ILE A 32 -3.09 19.39 -5.23
CA ILE A 32 -4.10 19.77 -6.24
C ILE A 32 -5.25 18.78 -6.15
N TYR A 33 -6.49 19.28 -6.17
CA TYR A 33 -7.69 18.44 -6.17
C TYR A 33 -8.23 18.27 -7.59
N LEU A 34 -7.97 17.11 -8.18
CA LEU A 34 -8.42 16.66 -9.50
C LEU A 34 -8.74 15.17 -9.40
N PRO A 35 -9.88 14.80 -8.80
CA PRO A 35 -10.11 13.45 -8.31
C PRO A 35 -10.15 12.41 -9.42
N VAL A 36 -9.74 11.18 -9.08
CA VAL A 36 -9.90 10.00 -9.94
C VAL A 36 -10.46 8.84 -9.13
N CYS A 37 -11.28 8.00 -9.76
CA CYS A 37 -11.84 6.82 -9.14
C CYS A 37 -10.98 5.60 -9.48
N GLY A 38 -10.51 4.89 -8.46
CA GLY A 38 -9.76 3.65 -8.62
C GLY A 38 -10.65 2.43 -8.87
N SER A 39 -10.06 1.35 -9.39
CA SER A 39 -10.73 0.05 -9.55
C SER A 39 -11.14 -0.57 -8.21
N ASP A 40 -10.54 -0.11 -7.11
CA ASP A 40 -10.83 -0.43 -5.72
C ASP A 40 -11.97 0.38 -5.09
N ASP A 41 -12.68 1.20 -5.90
CA ASP A 41 -13.77 2.08 -5.44
C ASP A 41 -13.34 3.19 -4.48
N VAL A 42 -12.04 3.51 -4.47
CA VAL A 42 -11.48 4.61 -3.69
C VAL A 42 -11.30 5.84 -4.58
N THR A 43 -11.75 6.99 -4.06
CA THR A 43 -11.46 8.30 -4.68
C THR A 43 -10.08 8.78 -4.24
N TYR A 44 -9.19 9.00 -5.21
CA TYR A 44 -7.87 9.59 -4.98
C TYR A 44 -7.92 11.08 -5.29
N SER A 45 -7.31 11.94 -4.46
CA SER A 45 -7.42 13.40 -4.60
C SER A 45 -6.87 13.91 -5.93
N ASN A 46 -5.89 13.21 -6.48
CA ASN A 46 -5.35 13.43 -7.81
C ASN A 46 -4.67 12.18 -8.35
N LYS A 47 -4.32 12.24 -9.64
CA LYS A 47 -3.59 11.17 -10.32
C LYS A 47 -2.25 10.81 -9.66
N CYS A 48 -1.52 11.76 -9.07
CA CYS A 48 -0.26 11.46 -8.38
C CYS A 48 -0.50 10.60 -7.13
N GLU A 49 -1.51 10.93 -6.33
CA GLU A 49 -1.89 10.14 -5.15
C GLU A 49 -2.38 8.74 -5.55
N PHE A 50 -3.11 8.62 -6.67
CA PHE A 50 -3.47 7.32 -7.25
C PHE A 50 -2.22 6.51 -7.63
N GLU A 51 -1.27 7.11 -8.36
CA GLU A 51 -0.05 6.42 -8.81
C GLU A 51 0.83 5.98 -7.63
N CYS A 52 0.85 6.76 -6.55
CA CYS A 52 1.46 6.38 -5.29
C CYS A 52 0.83 5.10 -4.72
N ALA A 53 -0.50 5.08 -4.60
CA ALA A 53 -1.23 3.94 -4.09
C ALA A 53 -1.04 2.70 -4.98
N ALA A 54 -1.01 2.88 -6.31
CA ALA A 54 -0.76 1.80 -7.27
C ALA A 54 0.63 1.17 -7.12
N LYS A 55 1.65 1.95 -6.73
CA LYS A 55 3.02 1.44 -6.48
C LYS A 55 3.17 0.71 -5.14
N SER A 56 2.26 0.92 -4.19
CA SER A 56 2.27 0.23 -2.90
C SER A 56 2.16 -1.30 -3.07
N ALA A 57 2.58 -2.07 -2.08
CA ALA A 57 2.45 -3.53 -2.10
C ALA A 57 0.99 -3.97 -2.32
N ARG A 58 0.05 -3.26 -1.68
CA ARG A 58 -1.40 -3.47 -1.86
C ARG A 58 -1.85 -3.14 -3.28
N GLY A 59 -1.48 -1.97 -3.80
CA GLY A 59 -1.83 -1.52 -5.14
C GLY A 59 -1.34 -2.48 -6.22
N ARG A 60 -0.09 -2.95 -6.11
CA ARG A 60 0.47 -3.96 -7.01
C ARG A 60 -0.25 -5.30 -6.90
N SER A 61 -0.57 -5.75 -5.68
CA SER A 61 -1.25 -7.04 -5.45
C SER A 61 -2.66 -7.08 -6.07
N MET A 62 -3.35 -5.94 -6.16
CA MET A 62 -4.70 -5.87 -6.71
C MET A 62 -4.77 -5.35 -8.14
N ASN A 63 -3.61 -5.09 -8.77
CA ASN A 63 -3.53 -4.44 -10.09
C ASN A 63 -4.41 -3.17 -10.15
N LEU A 64 -4.18 -2.27 -9.19
CA LEU A 64 -4.94 -1.02 -9.07
C LEU A 64 -4.86 -0.21 -10.36
N SER A 65 -6.00 0.06 -10.96
CA SER A 65 -6.16 0.81 -12.20
C SER A 65 -7.15 1.96 -12.01
N ILE A 66 -7.07 2.99 -12.86
CA ILE A 66 -8.06 4.06 -12.87
C ILE A 66 -9.33 3.51 -13.53
N ARG A 67 -10.47 3.68 -12.87
CA ARG A 67 -11.78 3.33 -13.39
C ARG A 67 -12.36 4.47 -14.23
N TRP A 68 -12.32 5.71 -13.74
CA TRP A 68 -12.67 6.94 -14.49
C TRP A 68 -12.09 8.21 -13.84
N GLU A 69 -12.16 9.33 -14.56
CA GLU A 69 -11.82 10.67 -14.06
C GLU A 69 -13.00 11.27 -13.28
N GLY A 70 -12.76 11.73 -12.04
CA GLY A 70 -13.80 12.14 -11.10
C GLY A 70 -13.83 11.27 -9.83
N ARG A 71 -14.78 11.52 -8.95
CA ARG A 71 -14.97 10.74 -7.70
C ARG A 71 -15.70 9.43 -7.96
N CYS A 72 -15.56 8.44 -7.08
CA CYS A 72 -16.27 7.16 -7.18
C CYS A 72 -17.78 7.27 -6.91
N ASP A 73 -18.20 8.22 -6.08
CA ASP A 73 -19.62 8.39 -5.72
C ASP A 73 -20.47 8.99 -6.85
N GLY A 74 -19.85 9.28 -8.01
CA GLY A 74 -20.44 10.14 -9.02
C GLY A 74 -20.48 11.57 -8.53
N ASP A 75 -20.09 12.50 -9.38
CA ASP A 75 -20.34 13.91 -9.12
C ASP A 75 -21.85 14.12 -9.33
N LEU A 76 -22.63 13.93 -8.26
CA LEU A 76 -24.02 14.36 -8.16
C LEU A 76 -24.05 15.90 -8.29
N TRP A 77 -24.08 16.36 -9.53
CA TRP A 77 -24.50 17.70 -9.91
C TRP A 77 -25.77 17.60 -10.76
#